data_AF-A0A7S2U3E8-F1
#
_entry.id   AF-A0A7S2U3E8-F1
#
_cell.length_a   1.000
_cell.length_b   1.000
_cell.length_c   1.000
_cell.angle_alpha   90.00
_cell.angle_beta   90.00
_cell.angle_gamma   90.00
#
_symmetry.space_group_name_H-M   'P 1'
#
loop_
_entity.id
_entity.type
_entity.pdbx_description
1 polymer ?
#
loop_
_entity_poly.entity_id
_entity_poly.type
_entity_poly.pdbx_seq_one_letter_code
_entity_poly.pdbx_strand_id
1 'polypeptide(L)'
;DNSSLRLLCIDHMNDGKGYIKLLRKWAEQLGLRGELCFRHGARRIEGVFVLLVGDAANVKEFCTRLRTQFVDVDSKGAKCKEKQSQVLWEGKAEPRVAVKADEHESCRRRRGLCVTEYKKKDELVRFLLDRPADDVPSSAMASVLEVICNVVARR
;
A
#
# COMPACT_ATOMS: atom_id res chain seq x y z
N ASP A 1 -15.66 15.12 -3.15
CA ASP A 1 -14.66 14.05 -3.26
C ASP A 1 -14.80 13.05 -2.12
N ASN A 2 -15.01 11.78 -2.46
CA ASN A 2 -15.10 10.66 -1.50
C ASN A 2 -13.74 9.93 -1.39
N SER A 3 -12.65 10.69 -1.34
CA SER A 3 -11.30 10.13 -1.33
C SER A 3 -10.95 9.56 0.04
N SER A 4 -10.47 8.32 0.06
CA SER A 4 -10.09 7.58 1.26
C SER A 4 -8.62 7.19 1.20
N LEU A 5 -7.99 7.20 2.37
CA LEU A 5 -6.65 6.73 2.63
C LEU A 5 -6.75 5.51 3.54
N ARG A 6 -6.03 4.43 3.22
CA ARG A 6 -5.98 3.22 4.04
C ARG A 6 -4.59 2.62 4.09
N LEU A 7 -4.11 2.32 5.29
CA LEU A 7 -2.89 1.58 5.53
C LEU A 7 -3.23 0.13 5.88
N LEU A 8 -2.70 -0.80 5.10
CA LEU A 8 -2.82 -2.23 5.31
C LEU A 8 -1.48 -2.82 5.76
N CYS A 9 -1.54 -3.86 6.58
CA CYS A 9 -0.41 -4.74 6.86
C CYS A 9 -0.74 -6.17 6.42
N ILE A 10 0.18 -6.76 5.67
CA ILE A 10 0.19 -8.17 5.30
C ILE A 10 1.42 -8.78 5.95
N ASP A 11 1.22 -9.85 6.71
CA ASP A 11 2.26 -10.41 7.56
C ASP A 11 3.44 -10.94 6.74
N HIS A 12 3.12 -11.78 5.76
CA HIS A 12 4.08 -12.39 4.85
C HIS A 12 3.41 -12.79 3.53
N MET A 13 4.22 -13.04 2.51
CA MET A 13 3.79 -13.51 1.19
C MET A 13 4.69 -14.66 0.74
N ASN A 14 4.13 -15.85 0.47
CA ASN A 14 4.91 -16.98 0.00
C ASN A 14 5.25 -16.85 -1.50
N ASP A 15 4.30 -16.42 -2.33
CA ASP A 15 4.52 -16.00 -3.72
C ASP A 15 4.59 -14.48 -3.83
N GLY A 16 5.66 -13.89 -3.29
CA GLY A 16 5.85 -12.44 -3.29
C GLY A 16 5.76 -11.79 -4.68
N LYS A 17 6.29 -12.44 -5.73
CA LYS A 17 6.26 -11.90 -7.11
C LYS A 17 4.85 -11.91 -7.69
N GLY A 18 4.14 -13.03 -7.59
CA GLY A 18 2.76 -13.14 -8.08
C GLY A 18 1.81 -12.24 -7.30
N TYR A 19 1.98 -12.19 -5.99
CA TYR A 19 1.16 -11.38 -5.10
C TYR A 19 1.33 -9.88 -5.40
N ILE A 20 2.57 -9.36 -5.43
CA ILE A 20 2.83 -7.94 -5.76
C ILE A 20 2.27 -7.59 -7.15
N LYS A 21 2.46 -8.45 -8.15
CA LYS A 21 1.93 -8.24 -9.51
C LYS A 21 0.40 -8.13 -9.50
N LEU A 22 -0.27 -8.95 -8.71
CA LEU A 22 -1.73 -8.93 -8.59
C LEU A 22 -2.22 -7.67 -7.87
N LEU A 23 -1.57 -7.26 -6.79
CA LEU A 23 -1.90 -6.02 -6.06
C LEU A 23 -1.74 -4.79 -6.96
N ARG A 24 -0.64 -4.70 -7.72
CA ARG A 24 -0.45 -3.61 -8.70
C ARG A 24 -1.55 -3.58 -9.74
N LYS A 25 -1.90 -4.74 -10.31
CA LYS A 25 -2.99 -4.86 -11.30
C LYS A 25 -4.31 -4.38 -10.73
N TRP A 26 -4.67 -4.76 -9.50
CA TRP A 26 -5.91 -4.30 -8.88
C TRP A 26 -5.91 -2.80 -8.62
N ALA A 27 -4.79 -2.25 -8.14
CA ALA A 27 -4.69 -0.80 -7.93
C ALA A 27 -4.87 -0.03 -9.25
N GLU A 28 -4.24 -0.49 -10.33
CA GLU A 28 -4.40 0.11 -11.67
C GLU A 28 -5.86 0.00 -12.17
N GLN A 29 -6.49 -1.17 -12.06
CA GLN A 29 -7.89 -1.40 -12.48
C GLN A 29 -8.89 -0.54 -11.71
N LEU A 30 -8.66 -0.33 -10.42
CA LEU A 30 -9.52 0.45 -9.53
C LEU A 30 -9.16 1.94 -9.52
N GLY A 31 -8.17 2.35 -10.32
CA GLY A 31 -7.69 3.74 -10.37
C GLY A 31 -7.10 4.22 -9.04
N LEU A 32 -6.65 3.31 -8.18
CA LEU A 32 -6.01 3.60 -6.90
C LEU A 32 -4.54 3.94 -7.10
N ARG A 33 -3.98 4.64 -6.11
CA ARG A 33 -2.57 4.97 -6.01
C ARG A 33 -2.01 4.60 -4.66
N GLY A 34 -0.69 4.58 -4.55
CA GLY A 34 0.00 4.58 -3.28
C GLY A 34 1.26 3.71 -3.29
N GLU A 35 1.61 3.21 -2.12
CA GLU A 35 2.91 2.59 -1.85
C GLU A 35 2.72 1.16 -1.35
N LEU A 36 3.54 0.24 -1.85
CA LEU A 36 3.71 -1.11 -1.32
C LEU A 36 5.16 -1.25 -0.87
N CYS A 37 5.36 -1.30 0.43
CA CYS A 37 6.67 -1.48 1.03
C CYS A 37 6.80 -2.88 1.61
N PHE A 38 7.94 -3.53 1.40
CA PHE A 38 8.20 -4.86 1.96
C PHE A 38 9.68 -5.07 2.27
N ARG A 39 9.99 -6.14 3.00
CA ARG A 39 11.36 -6.63 3.19
C ARG A 39 11.48 -8.10 2.81
N HIS A 40 12.66 -8.50 2.36
CA HIS A 40 12.98 -9.92 2.20
C HIS A 40 13.34 -10.52 3.56
N GLY A 41 12.52 -11.47 4.02
CA GLY A 41 12.87 -12.37 5.12
C GLY A 41 13.75 -13.53 4.62
N ALA A 42 14.06 -14.48 5.52
CA ALA A 42 14.95 -15.60 5.19
C ALA A 42 14.38 -16.55 4.12
N ARG A 43 13.05 -16.67 4.02
CA ARG A 43 12.39 -17.60 3.08
C ARG A 43 11.31 -16.97 2.21
N ARG A 44 10.81 -15.80 2.59
CA ARG A 44 9.61 -15.18 2.01
C ARG A 44 9.65 -13.68 2.21
N ILE A 45 8.74 -12.98 1.53
CA ILE A 45 8.54 -11.56 1.79
C ILE A 45 7.79 -11.41 3.10
N GLU A 46 8.19 -10.44 3.93
CA GLU A 46 7.58 -10.16 5.23
C GLU A 46 7.46 -8.65 5.45
N GLY A 47 6.70 -8.27 6.48
CA GLY A 47 6.59 -6.86 6.88
C GLY A 47 6.02 -6.00 5.76
N VAL A 48 4.94 -6.48 5.13
CA VAL A 48 4.39 -5.79 3.97
C VAL A 48 3.41 -4.73 4.43
N PHE A 49 3.63 -3.51 3.99
CA PHE A 49 2.74 -2.38 4.20
C PHE A 49 2.20 -1.91 2.86
N VAL A 50 0.88 -1.70 2.78
CA VAL A 50 0.23 -1.16 1.58
C VAL A 50 -0.53 0.10 1.97
N LEU A 51 -0.09 1.25 1.48
CA LEU A 51 -0.79 2.52 1.59
C LEU A 51 -1.60 2.74 0.32
N LEU A 52 -2.93 2.88 0.46
CA LEU A 52 -3.86 3.08 -0.66
C LEU A 52 -4.51 4.45 -0.57
N VAL A 53 -4.55 5.15 -1.69
CA VAL A 53 -5.23 6.44 -1.86
C VAL A 53 -6.14 6.37 -3.08
N GLY A 54 -7.39 6.80 -2.94
CA GLY A 54 -8.33 6.90 -4.05
C GLY A 54 -9.78 6.97 -3.60
N ASP A 55 -10.73 6.72 -4.49
CA ASP A 55 -12.15 6.68 -4.13
C ASP A 55 -12.44 5.62 -3.06
N ALA A 56 -13.25 5.95 -2.06
CA ALA A 56 -13.52 5.07 -0.93
C ALA A 56 -14.19 3.75 -1.33
N ALA A 57 -15.04 3.74 -2.36
CA ALA A 57 -15.65 2.51 -2.86
C ALA A 57 -14.58 1.61 -3.50
N ASN A 58 -13.65 2.19 -4.24
CA ASN A 58 -12.55 1.47 -4.86
C ASN A 58 -11.53 0.95 -3.84
N VAL A 59 -11.21 1.71 -2.79
CA VAL A 59 -10.37 1.25 -1.68
C VAL A 59 -11.03 0.07 -0.95
N LYS A 60 -12.35 0.15 -0.72
CA LYS A 60 -13.13 -0.93 -0.11
C LYS A 60 -13.15 -2.18 -0.99
N GLU A 61 -13.32 -2.00 -2.31
CA GLU A 61 -13.28 -3.09 -3.28
C GLU A 61 -11.90 -3.76 -3.31
N PHE A 62 -10.81 -3.00 -3.26
CA PHE A 62 -9.45 -3.56 -3.16
C PHE A 62 -9.29 -4.44 -1.91
N CYS A 63 -9.73 -3.96 -0.74
CA CYS A 63 -9.70 -4.74 0.50
C CYS A 63 -10.59 -5.98 0.43
N THR A 64 -11.71 -5.91 -0.28
CA THR A 64 -12.62 -7.04 -0.52
C THR A 64 -11.94 -8.09 -1.40
N ARG A 65 -11.31 -7.68 -2.50
CA ARG A 65 -10.56 -8.60 -3.37
C ARG A 65 -9.42 -9.29 -2.62
N LEU A 66 -8.71 -8.55 -1.78
CA LEU A 66 -7.63 -9.08 -0.95
C LEU A 66 -8.10 -10.27 -0.10
N ARG A 67 -9.27 -10.17 0.53
CA ARG A 67 -9.82 -11.22 1.39
C ARG A 67 -10.51 -12.36 0.64
N THR A 68 -11.03 -12.09 -0.55
CA THR A 68 -11.95 -13.01 -1.25
C THR A 68 -11.30 -13.78 -2.40
N GLN A 69 -10.24 -13.24 -3.00
CA GLN A 69 -9.55 -13.85 -4.14
C GLN A 69 -8.29 -14.61 -3.70
N PHE A 70 -7.87 -15.55 -4.54
CA PHE A 70 -6.61 -16.25 -4.37
C PHE A 70 -5.45 -15.35 -4.79
N VAL A 71 -4.59 -15.02 -3.84
CA VAL A 71 -3.52 -14.03 -4.01
C VAL A 71 -2.14 -14.56 -3.66
N ASP A 72 -2.08 -15.65 -2.89
CA ASP A 72 -0.85 -16.28 -2.42
C ASP A 72 -0.91 -17.80 -2.67
N VAL A 73 0.14 -18.50 -2.25
CA VAL A 73 0.23 -19.96 -2.21
C VAL A 73 0.47 -20.45 -0.79
N ASP A 74 -0.05 -21.63 -0.45
CA ASP A 74 0.26 -22.29 0.81
C ASP A 74 1.63 -22.98 0.78
N SER A 75 2.02 -23.60 1.90
CA SER A 75 3.29 -24.33 2.02
C SER A 75 3.41 -25.54 1.09
N LYS A 76 2.32 -25.98 0.45
CA LYS A 76 2.26 -27.06 -0.54
C LYS A 76 2.19 -26.53 -1.98
N GLY A 77 2.21 -25.20 -2.18
CA GLY A 77 2.12 -24.55 -3.48
C GLY A 77 0.70 -24.40 -4.04
N ALA A 78 -0.33 -24.73 -3.26
CA ALA A 78 -1.72 -24.55 -3.68
C ALA A 78 -2.16 -23.09 -3.48
N LYS A 79 -2.95 -22.56 -4.42
CA LYS A 79 -3.46 -21.18 -4.33
C LYS A 79 -4.29 -20.97 -3.06
N CYS A 80 -4.00 -19.93 -2.30
CA CYS A 80 -4.67 -19.60 -1.05
C CYS A 80 -5.09 -18.12 -1.01
N LYS A 81 -6.07 -17.83 -0.14
CA LYS A 81 -6.59 -16.47 0.07
C LYS A 81 -5.83 -15.81 1.21
N GLU A 82 -5.68 -14.50 1.15
CA GLU A 82 -5.19 -13.72 2.28
C GLU A 82 -6.27 -13.61 3.36
N LYS A 83 -5.96 -14.06 4.58
CA LYS A 83 -6.90 -14.13 5.70
C LYS A 83 -6.49 -13.27 6.90
N GLN A 84 -5.22 -12.88 6.97
CA GLN A 84 -4.60 -12.20 8.10
C GLN A 84 -4.26 -10.74 7.82
N SER A 85 -4.56 -10.21 6.63
CA SER A 85 -4.41 -8.78 6.35
C SER A 85 -5.18 -7.91 7.35
N GLN A 86 -4.49 -6.92 7.89
CA GLN A 86 -5.03 -5.98 8.88
C GLN A 86 -5.12 -4.58 8.29
N VAL A 87 -6.21 -3.88 8.59
CA VAL A 87 -6.27 -2.42 8.41
C VAL A 87 -5.63 -1.80 9.64
N LEU A 88 -4.49 -1.13 9.46
CA LEU A 88 -3.76 -0.50 10.56
C LEU A 88 -4.22 0.95 10.79
N TRP A 89 -4.63 1.64 9.73
CA TRP A 89 -5.07 3.03 9.80
C TRP A 89 -6.03 3.33 8.64
N GLU A 90 -7.00 4.21 8.89
CA GLU A 90 -7.94 4.70 7.88
C GLU A 90 -8.23 6.19 8.09
N GLY A 91 -8.47 6.90 6.98
CA GLY A 91 -8.85 8.30 7.03
C GLY A 91 -9.32 8.82 5.69
N LYS A 92 -9.64 10.11 5.66
CA LYS A 92 -10.00 10.82 4.44
C LYS A 92 -8.73 11.34 3.77
N ALA A 93 -8.67 11.24 2.45
CA ALA A 93 -7.65 11.92 1.68
C ALA A 93 -8.17 13.32 1.31
N GLU A 94 -7.29 14.31 1.32
CA GLU A 94 -7.64 15.65 0.87
C GLU A 94 -7.93 15.62 -0.64
N PRO A 95 -8.85 16.46 -1.13
CA PRO A 95 -9.03 16.63 -2.55
C PRO A 95 -7.74 17.16 -3.17
N ARG A 96 -7.35 16.61 -4.33
CA ARG A 96 -6.23 17.14 -5.08
C ARG A 96 -6.53 18.60 -5.43
N VAL A 97 -5.72 19.53 -4.93
CA VAL A 97 -5.72 20.88 -5.48
C VAL A 97 -5.25 20.75 -6.93
N ALA A 98 -6.11 21.06 -7.89
CA ALA A 98 -5.76 21.04 -9.30
C ALA A 98 -4.69 22.12 -9.55
N VAL A 99 -3.42 21.73 -9.44
CA VAL A 99 -2.31 22.58 -9.88
C VAL A 99 -2.40 22.67 -11.39
N LYS A 100 -2.34 23.89 -11.95
CA LYS A 100 -2.34 24.12 -13.40
C LYS A 100 -1.28 23.23 -14.05
N ALA A 101 -1.65 22.59 -15.16
CA ALA A 101 -0.81 21.66 -15.90
C ALA A 101 0.47 22.38 -16.34
N ASP A 102 1.59 22.00 -15.73
CA ASP A 102 2.93 22.36 -16.14
C ASP A 102 3.66 21.06 -16.50
N GLU A 103 4.57 21.10 -17.47
CA GLU A 103 5.06 19.96 -18.26
C GLU A 103 5.77 18.84 -17.45
N HIS A 104 5.94 19.01 -16.14
CA HIS A 104 6.31 17.99 -15.16
C HIS A 104 5.17 17.00 -14.79
N GLU A 105 4.07 17.01 -15.55
CA GLU A 105 2.83 16.26 -15.28
C GLU A 105 2.94 14.73 -15.40
N SER A 106 4.02 14.21 -16.00
CA SER A 106 4.24 12.77 -16.20
C SER A 106 4.31 11.99 -14.88
N CYS A 107 4.83 12.58 -13.81
CA CYS A 107 4.98 11.89 -12.52
C CYS A 107 3.68 11.87 -11.68
N ARG A 108 2.83 12.91 -11.79
CA ARG A 108 1.66 13.15 -10.92
C ARG A 108 0.43 12.29 -11.25
N ARG A 109 0.38 11.68 -12.44
CA ARG A 109 -0.73 10.82 -12.90
C ARG A 109 -0.52 9.33 -12.67
N ARG A 110 0.55 8.89 -11.99
CA ARG A 110 0.80 7.45 -11.79
C ARG A 110 -0.35 6.80 -11.03
N ARG A 111 -1.20 6.08 -11.75
CA ARG A 111 -2.12 5.06 -11.22
C ARG A 111 -1.29 3.82 -10.87
N GLY A 112 -1.72 3.10 -9.85
CA GLY A 112 -1.06 1.88 -9.38
C GLY A 112 -0.21 2.09 -8.14
N LEU A 113 0.43 1.00 -7.70
CA LEU A 113 1.30 0.97 -6.54
C LEU A 113 2.76 1.13 -6.96
N CYS A 114 3.44 2.11 -6.35
CA CYS A 114 4.88 2.13 -6.28
C CYS A 114 5.34 1.04 -5.32
N VAL A 115 6.39 0.29 -5.69
CA VAL A 115 6.84 -0.89 -4.95
C VAL A 115 8.27 -0.64 -4.49
N THR A 116 8.49 -0.71 -3.19
CA THR A 116 9.79 -0.42 -2.59
C THR A 116 10.19 -1.50 -1.59
N GLU A 117 11.39 -2.03 -1.77
CA GLU A 117 12.03 -2.87 -0.75
C GLU A 117 12.72 -1.98 0.29
N TYR A 118 12.54 -2.29 1.57
CA TYR A 118 13.26 -1.64 2.66
C TYR A 118 14.03 -2.67 3.49
N LYS A 119 15.21 -2.29 3.99
CA LYS A 119 16.03 -3.13 4.89
C LYS A 119 15.93 -2.68 6.33
N LYS A 120 15.88 -1.37 6.54
CA LYS A 120 15.82 -0.75 7.86
C LYS A 120 14.54 0.07 8.02
N LYS A 121 14.11 0.25 9.27
CA LYS A 121 12.95 1.08 9.62
C LYS A 121 13.09 2.51 9.09
N ASP A 122 14.27 3.11 9.21
CA ASP A 122 14.49 4.49 8.77
C ASP A 122 14.38 4.65 7.25
N GLU A 123 14.72 3.62 6.48
CA GLU A 123 14.53 3.62 5.02
C GLU A 123 13.04 3.62 4.67
N LEU A 124 12.24 2.77 5.34
CA LEU A 124 10.79 2.75 5.18
C LEU A 124 10.16 4.11 5.47
N VAL A 125 10.56 4.75 6.57
CA VAL A 125 10.06 6.09 6.94
C VAL A 125 10.45 7.12 5.89
N ARG A 126 11.71 7.14 5.44
CA ARG A 126 12.17 8.06 4.38
C ARG A 126 11.39 7.88 3.10
N PHE A 127 11.22 6.65 2.62
CA PHE A 127 10.45 6.38 1.40
C PHE A 127 9.00 6.87 1.49
N LEU A 128 8.36 6.71 2.65
CA LEU A 128 6.99 7.19 2.85
C LEU A 128 6.90 8.71 2.97
N LEU A 129 7.96 9.39 3.43
CA LEU A 129 8.02 10.85 3.52
C LEU A 129 8.38 11.51 2.18
N ASP A 130 9.28 10.89 1.40
CA ASP A 130 9.75 11.40 0.10
C ASP A 130 8.71 11.24 -1.02
N ARG A 131 7.56 10.60 -0.73
CA ARG A 131 6.47 10.51 -1.70
C ARG A 131 5.97 11.92 -2.06
N PRO A 132 5.42 12.11 -3.28
CA PRO A 132 4.76 13.36 -3.61
C PRO A 132 3.64 13.66 -2.60
N ALA A 133 3.75 14.83 -1.95
CA ALA A 133 2.87 15.27 -0.86
C ALA A 133 1.40 15.47 -1.27
N ASP A 134 1.13 15.47 -2.58
CA ASP A 134 -0.13 15.90 -3.19
C ASP A 134 -1.33 14.97 -2.89
N ASP A 135 -1.13 13.78 -2.29
CA ASP A 135 -2.19 12.77 -2.09
C ASP A 135 -2.56 12.48 -0.62
N VAL A 136 -1.72 12.88 0.34
CA VAL A 136 -1.92 12.55 1.76
C VAL A 136 -1.50 13.72 2.64
N PRO A 137 -2.43 14.31 3.42
CA PRO A 137 -2.09 15.42 4.32
C PRO A 137 -1.00 15.03 5.33
N SER A 138 -0.11 15.98 5.66
CA SER A 138 1.03 15.74 6.56
C SER A 138 0.61 15.21 7.93
N SER A 139 -0.54 15.64 8.45
CA SER A 139 -1.11 15.15 9.71
C SER A 139 -1.52 13.67 9.65
N ALA A 140 -2.17 13.25 8.55
CA ALA A 140 -2.49 11.85 8.31
C ALA A 140 -1.21 11.02 8.12
N MET A 141 -0.21 11.59 7.44
CA MET A 141 1.07 10.91 7.25
C MET A 141 1.80 10.68 8.57
N ALA A 142 1.84 11.67 9.46
CA ALA A 142 2.44 11.52 10.78
C ALA A 142 1.81 10.36 11.55
N SER A 143 0.47 10.28 11.53
CA SER A 143 -0.28 9.18 12.16
C SER A 143 0.05 7.81 11.55
N VAL A 144 0.11 7.74 10.21
CA VAL A 144 0.49 6.51 9.48
C VAL A 144 1.90 6.06 9.85
N LEU A 145 2.86 6.99 9.91
CA LEU A 145 4.25 6.67 10.29
C LEU A 145 4.36 6.19 11.73
N GLU A 146 3.63 6.81 12.66
CA GLU A 146 3.58 6.38 14.05
C GLU A 146 3.06 4.94 14.17
N VAL A 147 1.96 4.63 13.47
CA VAL A 147 1.37 3.28 13.43
C VAL A 147 2.36 2.26 12.86
N ILE A 148 3.01 2.56 11.74
CA ILE A 148 4.04 1.68 11.14
C ILE A 148 5.19 1.48 12.13
N CYS A 149 5.67 2.55 12.75
CA CYS A 149 6.76 2.50 13.72
C CYS A 149 6.43 1.59 14.90
N ASN A 150 5.19 1.66 15.41
CA ASN A 150 4.71 0.82 16.50
C ASN A 150 4.58 -0.65 16.09
N VAL A 151 4.10 -0.94 14.88
CA VAL A 151 4.01 -2.32 14.37
C VAL A 151 5.38 -2.93 14.13
N VAL A 152 6.31 -2.17 13.55
CA VAL A 152 7.69 -2.63 13.30
C VAL A 152 8.46 -2.84 14.60
N ALA A 153 8.26 -2.00 15.63
CA ALA A 153 8.95 -2.15 16.91
C ALA A 153 8.50 -3.35 17.74
N ARG A 154 7.31 -3.91 17.47
CA ARG A 154 6.75 -5.07 18.19
C ARG A 154 7.12 -6.42 17.56
N ARG A 155 7.82 -6.43 16.42
CA ARG A 155 8.17 -7.61 15.62
C ARG A 155 9.68 -7.80 15.56
#